data_AF-A0A3G1DGF0-F1
#
_entry.id   AF-A0A3G1DGF0-F1
#
_cell.length_a   1.000
_cell.length_b   1.000
_cell.length_c   1.000
_cell.angle_alpha   90.00
_cell.angle_beta   90.00
_cell.angle_gamma   90.00
#
_symmetry.space_group_name_H-M   'P 1'
#
loop_
_entity.id
_entity.type
_entity.pdbx_description
1 polymer ?
#
loop_
_entity_poly.entity_id
_entity_poly.type
_entity_poly.pdbx_seq_one_letter_code
_entity_poly.pdbx_strand_id
1 'polypeptide(L)' 'MAIPTTSDLKLPLSLHLDQNTLDAIERFRVARAEHLKYAHDETATSAELFLALQRAEFDLATAVDRLLVEHSSMSNCRGF' A
#
# COMPACT_ATOMS: atom_id res chain seq x y z
N MET A 1 10.06 40.22 8.06
CA MET A 1 9.12 39.14 8.44
C MET A 1 9.65 37.85 7.83
N ALA A 2 9.96 36.83 8.63
CA ALA A 2 10.52 35.58 8.14
C ALA A 2 9.41 34.70 7.54
N ILE A 3 9.63 34.21 6.33
CA ILE A 3 8.77 33.21 5.68
C ILE A 3 8.94 31.91 6.48
N PRO A 4 7.87 31.29 7.02
CA PRO A 4 8.01 29.99 7.66
C PRO A 4 8.38 28.99 6.56
N THR A 5 9.63 28.51 6.60
CA THR A 5 10.07 27.43 5.74
C THR A 5 9.31 26.18 6.17
N THR A 6 8.78 25.42 5.22
CA THR A 6 8.07 24.14 5.41
C THR A 6 9.02 23.03 5.86
N SER A 7 9.91 23.32 6.80
CA SER A 7 10.99 22.46 7.27
C SER A 7 10.56 21.53 8.41
N ASP A 8 9.31 21.64 8.88
CA ASP A 8 8.78 20.88 10.02
C ASP A 8 7.71 19.84 9.65
N LEU A 9 7.75 19.28 8.44
CA LEU A 9 7.25 17.91 8.24
C LEU A 9 8.30 16.92 8.78
N LYS A 10 8.69 17.11 10.04
CA LYS A 10 9.63 16.24 10.75
C LYS A 10 8.85 15.07 11.31
N LEU A 11 8.63 14.10 10.44
CA LEU A 11 8.65 12.67 10.75
C LEU A 11 8.60 11.93 9.40
N PRO A 12 9.72 11.39 8.90
CA PRO A 12 9.58 10.10 8.25
C PRO A 12 9.02 9.20 9.36
N LEU A 13 7.73 8.88 9.28
CA LEU A 13 7.23 7.71 9.97
C LEU A 13 8.03 6.55 9.38
N SER A 14 9.09 6.14 10.08
CA SER A 14 9.80 4.91 9.80
C SER A 14 8.84 3.77 10.11
N LEU A 15 7.95 3.52 9.17
CA LEU A 15 6.97 2.45 9.23
C LEU A 15 7.71 1.17 8.89
N HIS A 16 7.93 0.33 9.90
CA HIS A 16 8.55 -0.97 9.68
C HIS A 16 7.49 -1.86 9.03
N LEU A 17 7.65 -2.09 7.73
CA LEU A 17 6.79 -3.00 6.98
C LEU A 17 7.33 -4.42 7.17
N ASP A 18 6.44 -5.33 7.56
CA ASP A 18 6.76 -6.75 7.51
C ASP A 18 6.92 -7.20 6.04
N GLN A 19 7.54 -8.36 5.86
CA GLN A 19 7.78 -8.90 4.51
C GLN A 19 6.45 -9.10 3.76
N ASN A 20 5.40 -9.51 4.45
CA ASN A 20 4.09 -9.73 3.85
C ASN A 20 3.50 -8.44 3.24
N THR A 21 3.65 -7.29 3.92
CA THR A 21 3.19 -5.99 3.42
C THR A 21 4.04 -5.53 2.24
N LEU A 22 5.36 -5.74 2.29
CA LEU A 22 6.24 -5.45 1.15
C LEU A 22 5.85 -6.27 -0.08
N ASP A 23 5.63 -7.57 0.08
CA ASP A 23 5.23 -8.46 -1.01
C ASP A 23 3.86 -8.06 -1.58
N ALA A 24 2.91 -7.65 -0.73
CA ALA A 24 1.60 -7.18 -1.17
C ALA A 24 1.69 -5.89 -2.00
N ILE A 25 2.56 -4.96 -1.59
CA ILE A 25 2.84 -3.74 -2.35
C ILE A 25 3.43 -4.08 -3.73
N GLU A 26 4.40 -4.99 -3.78
CA GLU A 26 5.03 -5.40 -5.03
C GLU A 26 4.02 -6.07 -5.98
N ARG A 27 3.25 -7.04 -5.48
CA ARG A 27 2.19 -7.72 -6.25
C ARG A 27 1.17 -6.74 -6.81
N PHE A 28 0.73 -5.76 -6.01
CA PHE A 28 -0.17 -4.70 -6.48
C PHE A 28 0.48 -3.86 -7.58
N ARG A 29 1.73 -3.44 -7.41
CA ARG A 29 2.44 -2.64 -8.43
C ARG A 29 2.55 -3.38 -9.75
N VAL A 30 2.91 -4.66 -9.72
CA VAL A 30 3.02 -5.51 -10.92
C VAL A 30 1.66 -5.68 -11.58
N ALA A 31 0.63 -6.07 -10.83
CA ALA A 31 -0.72 -6.26 -11.36
C ALA A 31 -1.29 -4.98 -11.98
N ARG A 32 -1.04 -3.83 -11.35
CA ARG A 32 -1.46 -2.52 -11.87
C ARG A 32 -0.72 -2.17 -13.16
N ALA A 33 0.59 -2.43 -13.24
CA ALA A 33 1.35 -2.18 -14.45
C ALA A 33 0.87 -3.04 -15.63
N GLU A 34 0.63 -4.33 -15.39
CA GLU A 34 0.09 -5.24 -16.40
C GLU A 34 -1.33 -4.84 -16.82
N HIS A 35 -2.23 -4.55 -15.88
CA HIS A 35 -3.58 -4.09 -16.22
C HIS A 35 -3.54 -2.81 -17.07
N LEU A 36 -2.75 -1.80 -16.70
CA LEU A 36 -2.65 -0.55 -17.45
C LEU A 36 -2.10 -0.73 -18.87
N LYS A 37 -1.25 -1.74 -19.09
CA LYS A 37 -0.73 -2.06 -20.42
C LYS A 37 -1.82 -2.55 -21.38
N TYR A 38 -2.87 -3.19 -20.86
CA TYR A 38 -3.95 -3.79 -21.65
C TYR A 38 -5.34 -3.21 -21.31
N ALA A 39 -5.41 -2.11 -20.55
CA ALA A 39 -6.68 -1.57 -20.05
C ALA A 39 -7.66 -1.10 -21.14
N HIS A 40 -7.15 -0.86 -22.35
CA HIS A 40 -7.95 -0.48 -23.52
C HIS A 40 -8.24 -1.64 -24.46
N ASP A 41 -7.76 -2.85 -24.12
CA ASP A 41 -8.05 -4.06 -24.87
C ASP A 41 -9.38 -4.66 -24.39
N GLU A 42 -10.25 -5.06 -25.30
CA GLU A 42 -11.56 -5.68 -25.01
C GLU A 42 -11.48 -7.21 -25.03
N THR A 43 -10.27 -7.77 -24.86
CA THR A 43 -10.04 -9.21 -24.83
C THR A 43 -10.35 -9.80 -23.46
N ALA A 44 -10.60 -11.13 -23.44
CA ALA A 44 -10.71 -11.89 -22.19
C ALA A 44 -9.47 -11.70 -21.29
N THR A 45 -8.29 -11.52 -21.88
CA THR A 45 -7.03 -11.22 -21.18
C THR A 45 -7.11 -9.93 -20.36
N SER A 46 -7.74 -8.88 -20.90
CA SER A 46 -7.93 -7.61 -20.17
C SER A 46 -8.81 -7.78 -18.94
N ALA A 47 -9.89 -8.58 -19.05
CA ALA A 47 -10.76 -8.91 -17.92
C ALA A 47 -10.04 -9.74 -16.84
N GLU A 48 -9.21 -10.71 -17.23
CA GLU A 48 -8.39 -11.50 -16.30
C GLU A 48 -7.38 -10.61 -15.56
N LEU A 49 -6.73 -9.68 -16.26
CA LEU A 49 -5.80 -8.72 -15.66
C LEU A 49 -6.51 -7.76 -14.70
N PHE A 50 -7.74 -7.35 -15.02
CA PHE A 50 -8.55 -6.55 -14.12
C PHE A 50 -8.88 -7.33 -12.82
N LEU A 51 -9.26 -8.60 -12.92
CA LEU A 51 -9.49 -9.45 -11.74
C LEU A 51 -8.22 -9.67 -10.91
N ALA A 52 -7.07 -9.87 -11.57
CA ALA A 52 -5.79 -9.97 -10.89
C ALA A 52 -5.42 -8.68 -10.13
N LEU A 53 -5.69 -7.51 -10.72
CA LEU A 53 -5.53 -6.23 -10.05
C LEU A 53 -6.47 -6.10 -8.84
N GLN A 54 -7.76 -6.39 -8.99
CA GLN A 54 -8.73 -6.34 -7.90
C GLN A 54 -8.32 -7.27 -6.73
N ARG A 55 -7.77 -8.44 -7.03
CA ARG A 55 -7.26 -9.34 -6.00
C ARG A 55 -6.05 -8.75 -5.27
N ALA A 56 -5.09 -8.19 -6.00
CA ALA A 56 -3.91 -7.59 -5.41
C ALA A 56 -4.25 -6.33 -4.57
N GLU A 57 -5.26 -5.56 -4.97
CA GLU A 57 -5.81 -4.44 -4.20
C GLU A 57 -6.39 -4.91 -2.85
N PHE A 58 -7.21 -5.97 -2.87
CA PHE A 58 -7.77 -6.55 -1.66
C PHE A 58 -6.69 -7.08 -0.70
N ASP A 59 -5.70 -7.79 -1.25
CA ASP A 59 -4.60 -8.35 -0.45
C ASP A 59 -3.74 -7.24 0.18
N LEU A 60 -3.48 -6.15 -0.56
CA LEU A 60 -2.79 -4.97 -0.04
C LEU A 60 -3.58 -4.27 1.05
N ALA A 61 -4.89 -4.04 0.84
CA ALA A 61 -5.76 -3.44 1.85
C ALA A 61 -5.75 -4.25 3.16
N THR A 62 -5.78 -5.59 3.04
CA THR A 62 -5.72 -6.50 4.18
C THR A 62 -4.37 -6.41 4.91
N ALA A 63 -3.26 -6.33 4.18
CA ALA A 63 -1.94 -6.19 4.79
C ALA A 63 -1.79 -4.85 5.53
N VAL A 64 -2.29 -3.76 4.94
CA VAL A 64 -2.28 -2.42 5.55
C VAL A 64 -3.17 -2.40 6.79
N ASP A 65 -4.36 -2.99 6.76
CA ASP A 65 -5.26 -3.07 7.91
C ASP A 65 -4.58 -3.77 9.10
N ARG A 66 -3.93 -4.92 8.85
CA ARG A 66 -3.16 -5.65 9.88
C ARG A 66 -2.04 -4.80 10.45
N LEU A 67 -1.27 -4.14 9.60
CA LEU A 67 -0.18 -3.25 10.03
C LEU A 67 -0.70 -2.13 10.94
N LEU A 68 -1.85 -1.53 10.61
CA LEU A 68 -2.48 -0.48 11.40
C LEU A 68 -2.98 -1.00 12.76
N VAL A 69 -3.55 -2.21 12.81
CA VAL A 69 -3.96 -2.87 14.05
C VAL A 69 -2.75 -3.15 14.94
N GLU A 70 -1.67 -3.69 14.39
CA GLU A 70 -0.45 -3.99 15.13
C GLU A 70 0.20 -2.71 15.69
N HIS A 71 0.31 -1.66 14.89
CA HIS A 71 0.83 -0.36 15.33
C HIS A 71 -0.03 0.30 16.41
N SER A 72 -1.36 0.16 16.32
CA SER A 72 -2.30 0.67 17.33
C SER A 72 -2.16 -0.10 18.65
N SER A 73 -1.97 -1.43 18.57
CA SER A 73 -1.74 -2.26 19.76
C SER A 73 -0.41 -1.94 20.45
N MET A 74 0.65 -1.66 19.69
CA MET A 74 1.95 -1.25 20.23
C MET A 74 1.90 0.12 20.93
N SER A 75 1.11 1.05 20.41
CA SER A 75 0.94 2.37 21.04
C SER A 75 0.26 2.28 22.41
N ASN A 76 -0.65 1.33 22.60
CA ASN A 76 -1.36 1.11 23.88
C ASN A 76 -0.51 0.35 24.92
N CYS A 77 0.50 -0.41 24.51
CA CYS A 77 1.38 -1.16 25.43
C CYS A 77 2.62 -0.38 25.89
N ARG A 78 2.97 0.76 25.26
CA ARG A 78 4.09 1.62 25.66
C ARG A 78 3.72 2.72 26.67
N GLY A 79 2.47 2.73 27.13
CA GLY A 79 1.98 3.61 28.18
C GLY A 79 1.86 2.90 29.53
N PHE A 80 2.99 2.45 30.10
CA PHE A 80 3.16 2.15 31.53
C PHE A 80 4.59 2.48 31.95
#